data_AF-A0A2F0ADV0-F1
#
_entry.id   AF-A0A2F0ADV0-F1
#
_cell.length_a   1.000
_cell.length_b   1.000
_cell.length_c   1.000
_cell.angle_alpha   90.00
_cell.angle_beta   90.00
_cell.angle_gamma   90.00
#
_symmetry.space_group_name_H-M   'P 1'
#
loop_
_entity.id
_entity.type
_entity.pdbx_description
1 polymer ?
#
loop_
_entity_poly.entity_id
_entity_poly.type
_entity_poly.pdbx_seq_one_letter_code
_entity_poly.pdbx_strand_id
1 'polypeptide(L)'
;MSDNLPNQNIFAEYLIDSVNVIWDDRRVPHIFANNEHDLFFVQGYLHAFDRLWQMEFQVMAAGGRLSEIIGHKALEYDKFQRRIGMMRGAKSVLEYYQQDSLMLSSLKAYTNGVNTYINSLTIDQYPIEYKLLDYAPEQWTLRKCALLYMYMAWELSGSTNDLAHTKFLKEFGMQDYMELYDFNSPLLSPIIPRETSWDFEPIKIVKPEKVYMSDPYGDGIKYKPNPNNGSNNFALSGDRTKSGLPILANDPHLNLTLPSIWYENHLVAPNLNSYGVSLLGVPCVIIGYNKDIAWGSTNGMNDVMDFYDITYKDKSRKEYLHDNQWKNIELSIEKISIRGAKTVFDTTYMTHHGPIMSHDVFDKMPRFGSAVAIGRAMK
;
A
#
# COMPACT_ATOMS: atom_id res chain seq x y z
N MET A 1 31.41 -8.42 7.09
CA MET A 1 32.34 -7.28 6.97
C MET A 1 31.54 -6.00 6.68
N SER A 2 30.59 -5.61 7.55
CA SER A 2 29.61 -4.55 7.26
C SER A 2 29.90 -3.20 7.93
N ASP A 3 31.14 -2.96 8.34
CA ASP A 3 31.49 -1.81 9.19
C ASP A 3 32.39 -0.79 8.49
N ASN A 4 32.74 -1.02 7.23
CA ASN A 4 33.42 -0.03 6.39
C ASN A 4 32.45 0.48 5.32
N LEU A 5 31.63 1.47 5.67
CA LEU A 5 30.89 2.28 4.70
C LEU A 5 31.59 3.64 4.58
N PRO A 6 32.58 3.82 3.67
CA PRO A 6 33.11 5.14 3.38
C PRO A 6 32.07 5.99 2.64
N ASN A 7 32.32 7.30 2.54
CA ASN A 7 31.64 8.14 1.53
C ASN A 7 31.84 7.47 0.16
N GLN A 8 30.74 7.13 -0.49
CA GLN A 8 30.77 6.41 -1.76
C GLN A 8 30.39 7.37 -2.88
N ASN A 9 31.32 7.54 -3.82
CA ASN A 9 30.99 8.06 -5.14
C ASN A 9 30.51 6.87 -5.97
N ILE A 10 29.24 6.86 -6.33
CA ILE A 10 28.66 5.81 -7.18
C ILE A 10 28.83 6.26 -8.63
N PHE A 11 29.44 5.39 -9.43
CA PHE A 11 29.53 5.50 -10.88
C PHE A 11 28.83 4.28 -11.48
N ALA A 12 27.84 4.51 -12.32
CA ALA A 12 27.15 3.45 -13.06
C ALA A 12 26.86 3.96 -14.47
N GLU A 13 26.79 3.04 -15.45
CA GLU A 13 26.53 3.36 -16.86
C GLU A 13 25.24 4.19 -17.06
N TYR A 14 24.29 4.05 -16.15
CA TYR A 14 23.00 4.73 -16.17
C TYR A 14 22.99 6.10 -15.48
N LEU A 15 24.06 6.49 -14.79
CA LEU A 15 24.14 7.81 -14.16
C LEU A 15 24.56 8.87 -15.19
N ILE A 16 23.95 10.04 -15.13
CA ILE A 16 24.31 11.19 -15.95
C ILE A 16 25.55 11.88 -15.37
N ASP A 17 25.57 12.05 -14.04
CA ASP A 17 26.63 12.68 -13.25
C ASP A 17 27.05 11.78 -12.07
N SER A 18 28.16 12.12 -11.41
CA SER A 18 28.57 11.44 -10.17
C SER A 18 27.59 11.75 -9.03
N VAL A 19 27.22 10.74 -8.26
CA VAL A 19 26.42 10.88 -7.03
C VAL A 19 27.28 10.57 -5.81
N ASN A 20 27.21 11.43 -4.80
CA ASN A 20 27.90 11.25 -3.52
C ASN A 20 26.92 10.79 -2.44
N VAL A 21 27.23 9.68 -1.78
CA VAL A 21 26.47 9.15 -0.64
C VAL A 21 27.30 9.26 0.63
N ILE A 22 26.78 10.01 1.60
CA ILE A 22 27.35 10.16 2.94
C ILE A 22 26.46 9.42 3.93
N TRP A 23 27.03 8.56 4.76
CA TRP A 23 26.28 7.84 5.81
C TRP A 23 26.48 8.52 7.16
N ASP A 24 25.41 8.74 7.90
CA ASP A 24 25.50 9.22 9.29
C ASP A 24 25.81 8.09 10.29
N ASP A 25 25.93 8.43 11.57
CA ASP A 25 26.22 7.50 12.66
C ASP A 25 25.08 6.49 12.92
N ARG A 26 23.86 6.78 12.46
CA ARG A 26 22.70 5.89 12.49
C ARG A 26 22.56 5.05 11.23
N ARG A 27 23.50 5.18 10.28
CA ARG A 27 23.47 4.57 8.94
C ARG A 27 22.30 5.08 8.08
N VAL A 28 21.92 6.34 8.22
CA VAL A 28 21.03 7.02 7.27
C VAL A 28 21.85 7.51 6.07
N PRO A 29 21.46 7.16 4.82
CA PRO A 29 22.13 7.69 3.65
C PRO A 29 21.67 9.11 3.33
N HIS A 30 22.64 9.99 3.13
CA HIS A 30 22.46 11.31 2.54
C HIS A 30 22.98 11.29 1.10
N ILE A 31 22.07 11.38 0.15
CA ILE A 31 22.32 11.24 -1.28
C ILE A 31 22.36 12.63 -1.92
N PHE A 32 23.51 13.00 -2.48
CA PHE A 32 23.73 14.27 -3.15
C PHE A 32 23.99 14.03 -4.65
N ALA A 33 23.08 14.51 -5.50
CA ALA A 33 23.14 14.39 -6.95
C ALA A 33 22.99 15.76 -7.64
N ASN A 34 23.44 15.88 -8.88
CA ASN A 34 23.28 17.09 -9.69
C ASN A 34 21.95 17.15 -10.45
N ASN A 35 21.16 16.07 -10.42
CA ASN A 35 19.87 15.98 -11.09
C ASN A 35 18.97 14.94 -10.37
N GLU A 36 17.66 15.03 -10.57
CA GLU A 36 16.66 14.16 -9.91
C GLU A 36 16.70 12.71 -10.43
N HIS A 37 17.10 12.50 -11.70
CA HIS A 37 17.23 11.16 -12.26
C HIS A 37 18.24 10.33 -11.47
N ASP A 38 19.46 10.85 -11.31
CA ASP A 38 20.54 10.18 -10.61
C ASP A 38 20.26 10.03 -9.12
N LEU A 39 19.57 11.02 -8.53
CA LEU A 39 19.09 10.97 -7.15
C LEU A 39 18.15 9.77 -6.92
N PHE A 40 17.11 9.62 -7.75
CA PHE A 40 16.16 8.51 -7.61
C PHE A 40 16.76 7.17 -8.02
N PHE A 41 17.67 7.15 -8.99
CA PHE A 41 18.46 5.97 -9.32
C PHE A 41 19.24 5.47 -8.09
N VAL A 42 20.02 6.34 -7.44
CA VAL A 42 20.80 5.93 -6.27
C VAL A 42 19.90 5.60 -5.08
N GLN A 43 18.77 6.29 -4.91
CA GLN A 43 17.77 5.88 -3.90
C GLN A 43 17.31 4.43 -4.12
N GLY A 44 16.96 4.05 -5.35
CA GLY A 44 16.57 2.69 -5.69
C GLY A 44 17.70 1.68 -5.49
N TYR A 45 18.92 2.04 -5.89
CA TYR A 45 20.11 1.21 -5.65
C TYR A 45 20.32 0.93 -4.16
N LEU A 46 20.23 1.95 -3.30
CA LEU A 46 20.43 1.82 -1.85
C LEU A 46 19.29 1.05 -1.16
N HIS A 47 18.03 1.29 -1.56
CA HIS A 47 16.91 0.50 -1.08
C HIS A 47 17.12 -1.00 -1.38
N ALA A 48 17.59 -1.34 -2.58
CA ALA A 48 17.92 -2.71 -2.95
C ALA A 48 19.12 -3.24 -2.15
N PHE A 49 20.19 -2.45 -2.06
CA PHE A 49 21.40 -2.79 -1.30
C PHE A 49 21.08 -3.21 0.14
N ASP A 50 20.23 -2.46 0.84
CA ASP A 50 19.91 -2.76 2.23
C ASP A 50 18.77 -3.78 2.40
N ARG A 51 17.78 -3.80 1.48
CA ARG A 51 16.46 -4.40 1.73
C ARG A 51 15.89 -5.21 0.55
N LEU A 52 16.72 -5.69 -0.38
CA LEU A 52 16.28 -6.40 -1.59
C LEU A 52 15.24 -7.52 -1.32
N TRP A 53 15.49 -8.38 -0.33
CA TRP A 53 14.54 -9.46 0.01
C TRP A 53 13.20 -8.93 0.51
N GLN A 54 13.22 -7.92 1.39
CA GLN A 54 11.98 -7.31 1.91
C GLN A 54 11.14 -6.74 0.77
N MET A 55 11.78 -6.02 -0.16
CA MET A 55 11.12 -5.44 -1.34
C MET A 55 10.45 -6.51 -2.20
N GLU A 56 11.19 -7.57 -2.55
CA GLU A 56 10.69 -8.68 -3.38
C GLU A 56 9.53 -9.41 -2.67
N PHE A 57 9.70 -9.77 -1.41
CA PHE A 57 8.72 -10.52 -0.66
C PHE A 57 7.40 -9.75 -0.50
N GLN A 58 7.46 -8.43 -0.26
CA GLN A 58 6.28 -7.57 -0.18
C GLN A 58 5.49 -7.54 -1.49
N VAL A 59 6.15 -7.38 -2.65
CA VAL A 59 5.44 -7.32 -3.93
C VAL A 59 4.97 -8.70 -4.40
N MET A 60 5.64 -9.79 -4.02
CA MET A 60 5.13 -11.15 -4.21
C MET A 60 3.88 -11.40 -3.36
N ALA A 61 3.86 -10.91 -2.11
CA ALA A 61 2.69 -10.96 -1.25
C ALA A 61 1.54 -10.12 -1.80
N ALA A 62 1.79 -8.90 -2.24
CA ALA A 62 0.81 -8.05 -2.88
C ALA A 62 0.23 -8.72 -4.14
N GLY A 63 1.10 -9.26 -4.98
CA GLY A 63 0.71 -9.89 -6.24
C GLY A 63 0.11 -11.29 -6.10
N GLY A 64 0.00 -11.86 -4.90
CA GLY A 64 -0.43 -13.24 -4.71
C GLY A 64 0.46 -14.23 -5.46
N ARG A 65 1.74 -14.25 -5.09
CA ARG A 65 2.79 -15.12 -5.66
C ARG A 65 3.62 -15.84 -4.58
N LEU A 66 3.23 -15.81 -3.32
CA LEU A 66 3.99 -16.44 -2.25
C LEU A 66 4.05 -17.97 -2.40
N SER A 67 3.04 -18.61 -2.98
CA SER A 67 3.06 -20.06 -3.22
C SER A 67 4.17 -20.49 -4.18
N GLU A 68 4.70 -19.58 -4.99
CA GLU A 68 5.85 -19.83 -5.86
C GLU A 68 7.13 -20.14 -5.08
N ILE A 69 7.28 -19.58 -3.87
CA ILE A 69 8.50 -19.69 -3.06
C ILE A 69 8.31 -20.54 -1.79
N ILE A 70 7.11 -20.54 -1.19
CA ILE A 70 6.81 -21.28 0.06
C ILE A 70 5.75 -22.39 -0.13
N GLY A 71 5.31 -22.64 -1.37
CA GLY A 71 4.46 -23.77 -1.73
C GLY A 71 3.01 -23.63 -1.26
N HIS A 72 2.33 -24.77 -1.10
CA HIS A 72 0.88 -24.83 -0.86
C HIS A 72 0.41 -24.07 0.40
N LYS A 73 1.30 -23.83 1.37
CA LYS A 73 0.97 -23.07 2.60
C LYS A 73 0.50 -21.63 2.30
N ALA A 74 0.90 -21.06 1.17
CA ALA A 74 0.50 -19.73 0.75
C ALA A 74 -0.61 -19.68 -0.30
N LEU A 75 -1.11 -20.82 -0.77
CA LEU A 75 -2.04 -20.85 -1.91
C LEU A 75 -3.32 -20.04 -1.64
N GLU A 76 -3.91 -20.18 -0.45
CA GLU A 76 -5.13 -19.45 -0.11
C GLU A 76 -4.87 -17.94 0.07
N TYR A 77 -3.67 -17.57 0.51
CA TYR A 77 -3.24 -16.17 0.53
C TYR A 77 -3.11 -15.60 -0.88
N ASP A 78 -2.47 -16.33 -1.79
CA ASP A 78 -2.33 -15.89 -3.16
C ASP A 78 -3.69 -15.75 -3.85
N LYS A 79 -4.58 -16.73 -3.70
CA LYS A 79 -5.96 -16.66 -4.21
C LYS A 79 -6.70 -15.44 -3.67
N PHE A 80 -6.60 -15.15 -2.38
CA PHE A 80 -7.23 -13.98 -1.77
C PHE A 80 -6.75 -12.69 -2.46
N GLN A 81 -5.43 -12.51 -2.60
CA GLN A 81 -4.84 -11.33 -3.24
C GLN A 81 -5.26 -11.17 -4.71
N ARG A 82 -5.40 -12.29 -5.44
CA ARG A 82 -5.94 -12.28 -6.80
C ARG A 82 -7.41 -11.86 -6.84
N ARG A 83 -8.23 -12.37 -5.92
CA ARG A 83 -9.68 -12.14 -5.86
C ARG A 83 -10.02 -10.69 -5.50
N ILE A 84 -9.33 -10.09 -4.54
CA ILE A 84 -9.50 -8.66 -4.23
C ILE A 84 -8.97 -7.74 -5.35
N GLY A 85 -8.26 -8.30 -6.34
CA GLY A 85 -7.89 -7.59 -7.55
C GLY A 85 -6.56 -6.85 -7.49
N MET A 86 -5.62 -7.24 -6.63
CA MET A 86 -4.31 -6.57 -6.48
C MET A 86 -3.57 -6.40 -7.81
N MET A 87 -3.53 -7.45 -8.63
CA MET A 87 -2.88 -7.41 -9.94
C MET A 87 -3.59 -6.49 -10.94
N ARG A 88 -4.92 -6.42 -10.87
CA ARG A 88 -5.73 -5.54 -11.73
C ARG A 88 -5.54 -4.08 -11.30
N GLY A 89 -5.62 -3.80 -10.00
CA GLY A 89 -5.35 -2.46 -9.46
C GLY A 89 -3.94 -1.99 -9.80
N ALA A 90 -2.93 -2.84 -9.67
CA ALA A 90 -1.56 -2.50 -10.05
C ALA A 90 -1.43 -2.18 -11.56
N LYS A 91 -2.22 -2.83 -12.42
CA LYS A 91 -2.29 -2.48 -13.85
C LYS A 91 -2.88 -1.08 -14.04
N SER A 92 -4.00 -0.76 -13.40
CA SER A 92 -4.62 0.57 -13.48
C SER A 92 -3.73 1.67 -12.92
N VAL A 93 -3.04 1.41 -11.81
CA VAL A 93 -2.04 2.33 -11.24
C VAL A 93 -0.89 2.57 -12.22
N LEU A 94 -0.41 1.52 -12.89
CA LEU A 94 0.63 1.66 -13.90
C LEU A 94 0.17 2.49 -15.12
N GLU A 95 -1.08 2.33 -15.56
CA GLU A 95 -1.67 3.16 -16.62
C GLU A 95 -1.71 4.64 -16.23
N TYR A 96 -1.97 4.95 -14.95
CA TYR A 96 -1.88 6.32 -14.42
C TYR A 96 -0.43 6.82 -14.39
N TYR A 97 0.51 6.01 -13.89
CA TYR A 97 1.93 6.35 -13.87
C TYR A 97 2.47 6.67 -15.26
N GLN A 98 1.95 6.01 -16.31
CA GLN A 98 2.37 6.24 -17.68
C GLN A 98 1.88 7.57 -18.27
N GLN A 99 0.82 8.16 -17.70
CA GLN A 99 0.26 9.43 -18.16
C GLN A 99 0.98 10.64 -17.57
N ASP A 100 1.63 10.47 -16.40
CA ASP A 100 2.42 11.50 -15.74
C ASP A 100 3.92 11.32 -16.08
N SER A 101 4.46 12.23 -16.89
CA SER A 101 5.85 12.14 -17.37
C SER A 101 6.89 12.29 -16.26
N LEU A 102 6.60 13.09 -15.23
CA LEU A 102 7.50 13.33 -14.09
C LEU A 102 7.51 12.12 -13.15
N MET A 103 6.34 11.56 -12.88
CA MET A 103 6.22 10.32 -12.10
C MET A 103 6.90 9.15 -12.82
N LEU A 104 6.65 9.02 -14.13
CA LEU A 104 7.23 7.95 -14.94
C LEU A 104 8.75 8.01 -14.99
N SER A 105 9.34 9.20 -15.16
CA SER A 105 10.79 9.38 -15.22
C SER A 105 11.44 9.00 -13.88
N SER A 106 10.87 9.45 -12.77
CA SER A 106 11.34 9.15 -11.41
C SER A 106 11.27 7.65 -11.10
N LEU A 107 10.15 7.00 -11.43
CA LEU A 107 9.96 5.56 -11.23
C LEU A 107 10.91 4.72 -12.11
N LYS A 108 11.18 5.15 -13.34
CA LYS A 108 12.15 4.49 -14.23
C LYS A 108 13.57 4.60 -13.69
N ALA A 109 13.99 5.80 -13.28
CA ALA A 109 15.31 6.02 -12.69
C ALA A 109 15.51 5.13 -11.45
N TYR A 110 14.53 5.16 -10.53
CA TYR A 110 14.50 4.28 -9.35
C TYR A 110 14.60 2.79 -9.72
N THR A 111 13.77 2.34 -10.67
CA THR A 111 13.76 0.95 -11.12
C THR A 111 15.10 0.52 -11.72
N ASN A 112 15.74 1.39 -12.50
CA ASN A 112 17.06 1.14 -13.05
C ASN A 112 18.10 0.99 -11.95
N GLY A 113 18.06 1.84 -10.90
CA GLY A 113 18.94 1.74 -9.75
C GLY A 113 18.82 0.41 -9.01
N VAL A 114 17.58 -0.03 -8.72
CA VAL A 114 17.31 -1.34 -8.13
C VAL A 114 17.89 -2.46 -9.00
N ASN A 115 17.65 -2.40 -10.31
CA ASN A 115 18.13 -3.42 -11.26
C ASN A 115 19.65 -3.42 -11.41
N THR A 116 20.30 -2.26 -11.34
CA THR A 116 21.77 -2.18 -11.32
C THR A 116 22.34 -2.91 -10.11
N TYR A 117 21.73 -2.77 -8.93
CA TYR A 117 22.14 -3.56 -7.77
C TYR A 117 21.90 -5.06 -7.99
N ILE A 118 20.69 -5.46 -8.41
CA ILE A 118 20.36 -6.87 -8.67
C ILE A 118 21.36 -7.50 -9.66
N ASN A 119 21.69 -6.81 -10.74
CA ASN A 119 22.60 -7.29 -11.78
C ASN A 119 24.06 -7.33 -11.35
N SER A 120 24.43 -6.61 -10.28
CA SER A 120 25.78 -6.64 -9.73
C SER A 120 26.05 -7.87 -8.86
N LEU A 121 25.00 -8.56 -8.42
CA LEU A 121 25.10 -9.68 -7.49
C LEU A 121 25.44 -10.99 -8.22
N THR A 122 26.42 -11.72 -7.67
CA THR A 122 26.58 -13.15 -7.93
C THR A 122 25.76 -13.98 -6.94
N ILE A 123 25.51 -15.26 -7.24
CA ILE A 123 24.66 -16.15 -6.41
C ILE A 123 25.16 -16.21 -4.94
N ASP A 124 26.48 -16.22 -4.73
CA ASP A 124 27.11 -16.22 -3.41
C ASP A 124 26.92 -14.89 -2.64
N GLN A 125 26.55 -13.82 -3.32
CA GLN A 125 26.26 -12.51 -2.74
C GLN A 125 24.77 -12.28 -2.44
N TYR A 126 23.88 -13.16 -2.91
CA TYR A 126 22.45 -13.02 -2.61
C TYR A 126 22.19 -13.00 -1.09
N PRO A 127 21.19 -12.20 -0.63
CA PRO A 127 20.68 -12.32 0.73
C PRO A 127 20.31 -13.76 1.08
N ILE A 128 20.43 -14.13 2.35
CA ILE A 128 20.34 -15.54 2.78
C ILE A 128 18.99 -16.17 2.45
N GLU A 129 17.91 -15.39 2.46
CA GLU A 129 16.55 -15.83 2.20
C GLU A 129 16.39 -16.40 0.78
N TYR A 130 17.01 -15.76 -0.21
CA TYR A 130 17.07 -16.25 -1.60
C TYR A 130 17.74 -17.62 -1.68
N LYS A 131 18.86 -17.81 -0.97
CA LYS A 131 19.61 -19.08 -0.95
C LYS A 131 18.83 -20.19 -0.25
N LEU A 132 18.20 -19.88 0.89
CA LEU A 132 17.39 -20.84 1.65
C LEU A 132 16.15 -21.28 0.88
N LEU A 133 15.55 -20.35 0.13
CA LEU A 133 14.36 -20.61 -0.65
C LEU A 133 14.65 -21.09 -2.07
N ASP A 134 15.91 -21.28 -2.47
CA ASP A 134 16.29 -21.65 -3.85
C ASP A 134 15.56 -20.77 -4.88
N TYR A 135 15.65 -19.47 -4.66
CA TYR A 135 14.99 -18.44 -5.45
C TYR A 135 16.00 -17.35 -5.79
N ALA A 136 15.95 -16.81 -7.01
CA ALA A 136 16.80 -15.70 -7.44
C ALA A 136 15.98 -14.40 -7.49
N PRO A 137 16.57 -13.23 -7.17
CA PRO A 137 15.90 -11.95 -7.30
C PRO A 137 15.43 -11.71 -8.74
N GLU A 138 14.19 -11.26 -8.90
CA GLU A 138 13.62 -10.90 -10.18
C GLU A 138 13.89 -9.43 -10.48
N GLN A 139 14.09 -9.06 -11.76
CA GLN A 139 14.17 -7.65 -12.16
C GLN A 139 13.00 -6.85 -11.57
N TRP A 140 13.33 -5.70 -10.99
CA TRP A 140 12.37 -4.71 -10.56
C TRP A 140 11.70 -4.10 -11.79
N THR A 141 10.38 -3.96 -11.73
CA THR A 141 9.57 -3.43 -12.83
C THR A 141 8.66 -2.33 -12.30
N LEU A 142 8.20 -1.44 -13.17
CA LEU A 142 7.20 -0.42 -12.79
C LEU A 142 5.93 -1.03 -12.19
N ARG A 143 5.58 -2.26 -12.62
CA ARG A 143 4.48 -3.03 -12.02
C ARG A 143 4.75 -3.41 -10.57
N LYS A 144 6.00 -3.72 -10.19
CA LYS A 144 6.37 -3.98 -8.78
C LYS A 144 6.23 -2.70 -7.94
N CYS A 145 6.56 -1.52 -8.49
CA CYS A 145 6.26 -0.24 -7.84
C CYS A 145 4.75 -0.04 -7.62
N ALA A 146 3.94 -0.34 -8.64
CA ALA A 146 2.48 -0.26 -8.54
C ALA A 146 1.89 -1.28 -7.55
N LEU A 147 2.46 -2.48 -7.46
CA LEU A 147 2.05 -3.50 -6.48
C LEU A 147 2.34 -3.08 -5.05
N LEU A 148 3.46 -2.40 -4.79
CA LEU A 148 3.74 -1.82 -3.48
C LEU A 148 2.70 -0.75 -3.11
N TYR A 149 2.34 0.11 -4.05
CA TYR A 149 1.27 1.09 -3.83
C TYR A 149 -0.05 0.40 -3.48
N MET A 150 -0.44 -0.63 -4.24
CA MET A 150 -1.65 -1.42 -3.97
C MET A 150 -1.61 -2.10 -2.59
N TYR A 151 -0.45 -2.62 -2.20
CA TYR A 151 -0.24 -3.22 -0.88
C TYR A 151 -0.48 -2.20 0.24
N MET A 152 0.08 -1.00 0.11
CA MET A 152 -0.13 0.07 1.08
C MET A 152 -1.56 0.58 1.11
N ALA A 153 -2.21 0.71 -0.05
CA ALA A 153 -3.62 1.08 -0.12
C ALA A 153 -4.47 0.07 0.65
N TRP A 154 -4.26 -1.23 0.43
CA TRP A 154 -4.98 -2.26 1.17
C TRP A 154 -4.69 -2.29 2.68
N GLU A 155 -3.43 -2.10 3.09
CA GLU A 155 -3.08 -2.06 4.52
C GLU A 155 -3.76 -0.89 5.24
N LEU A 156 -3.94 0.24 4.54
CA LEU A 156 -4.50 1.46 5.13
C LEU A 156 -6.02 1.58 4.98
N SER A 157 -6.62 0.95 3.98
CA SER A 157 -8.04 1.12 3.65
C SER A 157 -8.81 -0.18 3.40
N GLY A 158 -8.19 -1.34 3.62
CA GLY A 158 -8.80 -2.65 3.38
C GLY A 158 -9.70 -3.16 4.51
N SER A 159 -9.84 -2.41 5.61
CA SER A 159 -10.74 -2.75 6.73
C SER A 159 -12.11 -2.11 6.54
N THR A 160 -13.16 -2.85 6.86
CA THR A 160 -14.56 -2.39 6.79
C THR A 160 -15.35 -2.95 7.98
N ASN A 161 -16.37 -2.21 8.42
CA ASN A 161 -17.37 -2.68 9.39
C ASN A 161 -18.76 -2.85 8.77
N ASP A 162 -18.91 -2.66 7.46
CA ASP A 162 -20.20 -2.51 6.78
C ASP A 162 -21.08 -3.74 6.94
N LEU A 163 -20.50 -4.93 6.88
CA LEU A 163 -21.25 -6.18 7.08
C LEU A 163 -21.79 -6.28 8.51
N ALA A 164 -21.00 -5.89 9.51
CA ALA A 164 -21.42 -5.88 10.91
C ALA A 164 -22.47 -4.79 11.17
N HIS A 165 -22.28 -3.60 10.59
CA HIS A 165 -23.21 -2.47 10.68
C HIS A 165 -24.54 -2.79 9.98
N THR A 166 -24.51 -3.43 8.80
CA THR A 166 -25.70 -3.90 8.08
C THR A 166 -26.47 -4.93 8.89
N LYS A 167 -25.77 -5.89 9.51
CA LYS A 167 -26.40 -6.86 10.42
C LYS A 167 -27.05 -6.18 11.62
N PHE A 168 -26.34 -5.26 12.28
CA PHE A 168 -26.88 -4.50 13.40
C PHE A 168 -28.13 -3.70 12.98
N LEU A 169 -28.04 -2.96 11.87
CA LEU A 169 -29.15 -2.17 11.35
C LEU A 169 -30.39 -3.02 11.05
N LYS A 170 -30.19 -4.25 10.55
CA LYS A 170 -31.27 -5.20 10.27
C LYS A 170 -31.92 -5.78 11.53
N GLU A 171 -31.13 -6.05 12.57
CA GLU A 171 -31.61 -6.66 13.83
C GLU A 171 -32.23 -5.64 14.79
N PHE A 172 -31.69 -4.42 14.87
CA PHE A 172 -32.04 -3.41 15.87
C PHE A 172 -32.68 -2.14 15.28
N GLY A 173 -32.49 -1.89 13.98
CA GLY A 173 -33.07 -0.73 13.31
C GLY A 173 -32.21 0.54 13.37
N MET A 174 -32.62 1.54 12.57
CA MET A 174 -31.84 2.79 12.38
C MET A 174 -31.75 3.63 13.65
N GLN A 175 -32.77 3.60 14.50
CA GLN A 175 -32.78 4.37 15.75
C GLN A 175 -31.64 3.94 16.66
N ASP A 176 -31.54 2.64 16.99
CA ASP A 176 -30.49 2.08 17.84
C ASP A 176 -29.11 2.24 17.19
N TYR A 177 -29.03 2.13 15.86
CA TYR A 177 -27.78 2.33 15.12
C TYR A 177 -27.27 3.78 15.28
N MET A 178 -28.14 4.76 15.10
CA MET A 178 -27.77 6.18 15.27
C MET A 178 -27.45 6.52 16.73
N GLU A 179 -28.07 5.86 17.71
CA GLU A 179 -27.75 6.06 19.13
C GLU A 179 -26.32 5.61 19.48
N LEU A 180 -25.84 4.51 18.88
CA LEU A 180 -24.51 3.96 19.16
C LEU A 180 -23.39 4.56 18.30
N TYR A 181 -23.67 4.87 17.03
CA TYR A 181 -22.64 5.20 16.04
C TYR A 181 -22.66 6.65 15.54
N ASP A 182 -23.52 7.53 16.09
CA ASP A 182 -23.81 8.88 15.57
C ASP A 182 -22.66 9.58 14.83
N PHE A 183 -22.70 9.51 13.50
CA PHE A 183 -21.71 10.12 12.62
C PHE A 183 -21.92 11.64 12.46
N ASN A 184 -23.00 12.22 13.01
CA ASN A 184 -23.24 13.67 12.95
C ASN A 184 -22.49 14.45 14.05
N SER A 185 -21.51 13.83 14.71
CA SER A 185 -20.73 14.50 15.74
C SER A 185 -19.87 15.62 15.16
N PRO A 186 -19.85 16.83 15.77
CA PRO A 186 -18.95 17.90 15.35
C PRO A 186 -17.47 17.54 15.52
N LEU A 187 -17.14 16.49 16.29
CA LEU A 187 -15.78 15.95 16.42
C LEU A 187 -15.30 15.23 15.15
N LEU A 188 -16.23 14.74 14.33
CA LEU A 188 -15.95 14.06 13.06
C LEU A 188 -16.03 15.01 11.86
N SER A 189 -16.45 16.26 12.08
CA SER A 189 -16.50 17.26 11.02
C SER A 189 -15.08 17.68 10.64
N PRO A 190 -14.72 17.68 9.34
CA PRO A 190 -13.41 18.16 8.92
C PRO A 190 -13.19 19.59 9.39
N ILE A 191 -11.99 19.88 9.89
CA ILE A 191 -11.61 21.22 10.38
C ILE A 191 -11.36 22.12 9.16
N ILE A 192 -12.44 22.59 8.54
CA ILE A 192 -12.41 23.60 7.51
C ILE A 192 -12.60 24.95 8.20
N PRO A 193 -11.78 25.99 7.92
CA PRO A 193 -12.05 27.33 8.43
C PRO A 193 -13.46 27.73 8.02
N ARG A 194 -14.31 28.11 8.97
CA ARG A 194 -15.76 28.36 8.76
C ARG A 194 -15.99 29.53 7.80
N GLU A 195 -14.99 30.37 7.66
CA GLU A 195 -14.92 31.59 6.89
C GLU A 195 -14.47 31.33 5.45
N THR A 196 -14.08 30.10 5.13
CA THR A 196 -13.74 29.71 3.76
C THR A 196 -15.00 29.77 2.90
N SER A 197 -15.12 30.82 2.09
CA SER A 197 -16.11 30.89 1.03
C SER A 197 -15.69 29.99 -0.11
N TRP A 198 -16.55 29.03 -0.48
CA TRP A 198 -16.31 28.16 -1.62
C TRP A 198 -17.18 28.60 -2.79
N ASP A 199 -16.55 28.88 -3.92
CA ASP A 199 -17.23 29.27 -5.16
C ASP A 199 -17.65 28.03 -5.96
N PHE A 200 -18.59 27.26 -5.41
CA PHE A 200 -19.24 26.18 -6.14
C PHE A 200 -20.68 25.96 -5.66
N GLU A 201 -21.52 25.47 -6.57
CA GLU A 201 -22.88 25.02 -6.24
C GLU A 201 -22.82 23.59 -5.68
N PRO A 202 -23.24 23.36 -4.41
CA PRO A 202 -23.21 22.02 -3.82
C PRO A 202 -24.08 21.04 -4.61
N ILE A 203 -23.54 19.84 -4.85
CA ILE A 203 -24.30 18.76 -5.48
C ILE A 203 -25.47 18.39 -4.56
N LYS A 204 -26.69 18.46 -5.10
CA LYS A 204 -27.89 18.02 -4.38
C LYS A 204 -27.89 16.51 -4.24
N ILE A 205 -27.73 16.02 -3.01
CA ILE A 205 -27.76 14.60 -2.70
C ILE A 205 -29.22 14.13 -2.69
N VAL A 206 -29.58 13.22 -3.59
CA VAL A 206 -30.87 12.52 -3.56
C VAL A 206 -30.71 11.29 -2.69
N LYS A 207 -31.39 11.27 -1.53
CA LYS A 207 -31.43 10.08 -0.66
C LYS A 207 -32.58 9.18 -1.10
N PRO A 208 -32.39 7.85 -1.16
CA PRO A 208 -33.48 6.93 -1.46
C PRO A 208 -34.52 6.95 -0.34
N GLU A 209 -35.81 6.77 -0.68
CA GLU A 209 -36.90 6.70 0.30
C GLU A 209 -36.77 5.49 1.24
N LYS A 210 -36.14 4.41 0.75
CA LYS A 210 -35.87 3.19 1.52
C LYS A 210 -34.40 2.80 1.35
N VAL A 211 -33.75 2.53 2.47
CA VAL A 211 -32.40 1.95 2.49
C VAL A 211 -32.53 0.47 2.15
N TYR A 212 -31.86 0.03 1.09
CA TYR A 212 -31.71 -1.40 0.82
C TYR A 212 -30.86 -2.02 1.93
N MET A 213 -31.33 -3.11 2.52
CA MET A 213 -30.59 -3.87 3.52
C MET A 213 -30.31 -5.25 2.95
N SER A 214 -29.03 -5.52 2.70
CA SER A 214 -28.55 -6.85 2.33
C SER A 214 -28.88 -7.88 3.43
N ASP A 215 -28.97 -9.15 3.06
CA ASP A 215 -28.98 -10.22 4.07
C ASP A 215 -27.54 -10.50 4.51
N PRO A 216 -27.16 -10.21 5.77
CA PRO A 216 -25.80 -10.46 6.23
C PRO A 216 -25.52 -11.97 6.21
N TYR A 217 -24.79 -12.44 5.19
CA TYR A 217 -24.31 -13.81 5.14
C TYR A 217 -23.19 -14.02 6.17
N GLY A 218 -23.51 -14.68 7.29
CA GLY A 218 -22.55 -15.13 8.30
C GLY A 218 -22.44 -14.25 9.55
N ASP A 219 -21.49 -14.60 10.42
CA ASP A 219 -21.34 -14.02 11.76
C ASP A 219 -20.58 -12.67 11.79
N GLY A 220 -20.35 -12.08 10.61
CA GLY A 220 -19.55 -10.85 10.42
C GLY A 220 -18.08 -11.14 10.08
N ILE A 221 -17.35 -10.08 9.69
CA ILE A 221 -15.91 -10.18 9.41
C ILE A 221 -15.19 -10.52 10.72
N LYS A 222 -14.52 -11.67 10.75
CA LYS A 222 -13.79 -12.16 11.94
C LYS A 222 -12.57 -11.31 12.28
N TYR A 223 -12.05 -10.56 11.31
CA TYR A 223 -10.94 -9.66 11.54
C TYR A 223 -11.42 -8.31 12.07
N LYS A 224 -10.96 -7.96 13.27
CA LYS A 224 -11.03 -6.60 13.80
C LYS A 224 -9.60 -6.08 13.94
N PRO A 225 -9.31 -4.85 13.48
CA PRO A 225 -8.02 -4.23 13.76
C PRO A 225 -7.77 -4.19 15.27
N ASN A 226 -6.49 -4.22 15.67
CA ASN A 226 -6.13 -4.02 17.07
C ASN A 226 -6.76 -2.69 17.52
N PRO A 227 -7.54 -2.65 18.61
CA PRO A 227 -8.21 -1.44 19.06
C PRO A 227 -7.23 -0.29 19.39
N ASN A 228 -5.94 -0.61 19.59
CA ASN A 228 -4.88 0.35 19.82
C ASN A 228 -4.11 0.75 18.54
N ASN A 229 -4.55 0.31 17.36
CA ASN A 229 -3.96 0.73 16.09
C ASN A 229 -4.45 2.15 15.75
N GLY A 230 -3.53 3.04 15.38
CA GLY A 230 -3.83 4.43 15.11
C GLY A 230 -2.58 5.18 14.67
N SER A 231 -2.67 6.50 14.56
CA SER A 231 -1.50 7.35 14.35
C SER A 231 -1.77 8.71 14.97
N ASN A 232 -0.71 9.41 15.38
CA ASN A 232 -0.83 10.79 15.84
C ASN A 232 -0.24 11.76 14.82
N ASN A 233 -0.85 12.93 14.70
CA ASN A 233 -0.18 14.11 14.19
C ASN A 233 -0.68 15.35 14.94
N PHE A 234 0.18 16.35 15.07
CA PHE A 234 -0.24 17.67 15.51
C PHE A 234 0.58 18.74 14.81
N ALA A 235 -0.07 19.86 14.50
CA ALA A 235 0.56 21.05 13.94
C ALA A 235 0.27 22.26 14.84
N LEU A 236 1.30 23.04 15.15
CA LEU A 236 1.19 24.31 15.86
C LEU A 236 1.59 25.45 14.93
N SER A 237 0.78 26.50 14.86
CA SER A 237 1.13 27.73 14.16
C SER A 237 2.26 28.48 14.89
N GLY A 238 3.03 29.28 14.15
CA GLY A 238 4.12 30.09 14.72
C GLY A 238 3.68 31.01 15.87
N ASP A 239 2.46 31.56 15.79
CA ASP A 239 1.87 32.41 16.85
C ASP A 239 1.61 31.65 18.17
N ARG A 240 1.71 30.32 18.15
CA ARG A 240 1.56 29.44 19.32
C ARG A 240 2.89 28.81 19.77
N THR A 241 4.02 29.21 19.18
CA THR A 241 5.35 28.68 19.53
C THR A 241 6.27 29.80 19.99
N LYS A 242 7.23 29.49 20.88
CA LYS A 242 8.21 30.47 21.37
C LYS A 242 9.17 30.95 20.26
N SER A 243 9.42 30.10 19.26
CA SER A 243 10.30 30.42 18.13
C SER A 243 9.64 31.31 17.09
N GLY A 244 8.31 31.46 17.10
CA GLY A 244 7.55 32.08 16.00
C GLY A 244 7.46 31.22 14.75
N LEU A 245 8.00 29.99 14.76
CA LEU A 245 7.98 29.05 13.63
C LEU A 245 7.00 27.92 13.87
N PRO A 246 6.35 27.38 12.82
CA PRO A 246 5.45 26.25 12.97
C PRO A 246 6.17 24.99 13.48
N ILE A 247 5.45 24.14 14.23
CA ILE A 247 5.93 22.83 14.68
C ILE A 247 4.98 21.77 14.13
N LEU A 248 5.53 20.75 13.48
CA LEU A 248 4.81 19.54 13.09
C LEU A 248 5.39 18.36 13.88
N ALA A 249 4.54 17.53 14.45
CA ALA A 249 4.89 16.17 14.84
C ALA A 249 3.99 15.18 14.11
N ASN A 250 4.60 14.16 13.52
CA ASN A 250 3.90 13.05 12.89
C ASN A 250 4.45 11.74 13.42
N ASP A 251 3.56 10.87 13.88
CA ASP A 251 3.87 9.65 14.60
C ASP A 251 2.94 8.53 14.10
N PRO A 252 3.23 7.96 12.91
CA PRO A 252 2.42 6.91 12.30
C PRO A 252 2.61 5.57 13.03
N HIS A 253 1.53 4.92 13.47
CA HIS A 253 1.63 3.56 14.05
C HIS A 253 1.17 2.52 13.04
N LEU A 254 2.13 1.76 12.54
CA LEU A 254 1.92 0.57 11.71
C LEU A 254 2.39 -0.66 12.49
N ASN A 255 2.09 -1.84 11.96
CA ASN A 255 2.58 -3.09 12.53
C ASN A 255 4.12 -3.06 12.68
N LEU A 256 4.61 -3.38 13.87
CA LEU A 256 6.05 -3.50 14.12
C LEU A 256 6.59 -4.74 13.41
N THR A 257 7.38 -4.51 12.37
CA THR A 257 8.05 -5.56 11.60
C THR A 257 9.56 -5.44 11.73
N LEU A 258 10.25 -6.56 11.57
CA LEU A 258 11.70 -6.59 11.38
C LEU A 258 11.99 -7.24 10.02
N PRO A 259 12.52 -6.50 9.04
CA PRO A 259 12.83 -5.06 9.06
C PRO A 259 11.63 -4.12 9.15
N SER A 260 11.88 -2.87 9.58
CA SER A 260 10.88 -1.80 9.55
C SER A 260 10.38 -1.53 8.12
N ILE A 261 9.13 -1.09 7.99
CA ILE A 261 8.57 -0.65 6.71
C ILE A 261 9.18 0.68 6.23
N TRP A 262 9.57 1.54 7.17
CA TRP A 262 10.15 2.85 6.89
C TRP A 262 11.66 2.75 6.68
N TYR A 263 12.14 3.44 5.66
CA TYR A 263 13.56 3.63 5.38
C TYR A 263 13.89 5.12 5.51
N GLU A 264 14.70 5.49 6.50
CA GLU A 264 15.11 6.89 6.69
C GLU A 264 16.18 7.26 5.66
N ASN A 265 16.03 8.40 4.98
CA ASN A 265 17.00 8.91 4.00
C ASN A 265 16.91 10.42 3.83
N HIS A 266 17.96 10.97 3.23
CA HIS A 266 18.06 12.36 2.83
C HIS A 266 18.38 12.44 1.34
N LEU A 267 17.56 13.17 0.60
CA LEU A 267 17.63 13.29 -0.84
C LEU A 267 17.93 14.74 -1.22
N VAL A 268 19.04 14.97 -1.93
CA VAL A 268 19.48 16.32 -2.34
C VAL A 268 19.84 16.36 -3.83
N ALA A 269 19.14 17.22 -4.56
CA ALA A 269 19.38 17.64 -5.94
C ALA A 269 19.06 19.15 -6.08
N PRO A 270 19.39 19.84 -7.19
CA PRO A 270 19.22 21.29 -7.30
C PRO A 270 17.83 21.84 -6.94
N ASN A 271 16.75 21.09 -7.21
CA ASN A 271 15.37 21.50 -6.93
C ASN A 271 14.70 20.67 -5.82
N LEU A 272 15.44 19.78 -5.16
CA LEU A 272 14.89 18.84 -4.18
C LEU A 272 15.87 18.70 -3.02
N ASN A 273 15.43 19.00 -1.81
CA ASN A 273 16.20 18.77 -0.60
C ASN A 273 15.23 18.30 0.48
N SER A 274 15.08 17.00 0.67
CA SER A 274 14.12 16.43 1.61
C SER A 274 14.74 15.38 2.50
N TYR A 275 14.39 15.43 3.78
CA TYR A 275 14.79 14.46 4.80
C TYR A 275 13.55 13.82 5.40
N GLY A 276 13.57 12.51 5.58
CA GLY A 276 12.49 11.81 6.26
C GLY A 276 12.53 10.31 6.00
N VAL A 277 11.36 9.71 5.83
CA VAL A 277 11.22 8.28 5.55
C VAL A 277 10.57 8.01 4.20
N SER A 278 11.12 7.04 3.47
CA SER A 278 10.59 6.49 2.24
C SER A 278 9.99 5.10 2.47
N LEU A 279 9.22 4.64 1.48
CA LEU A 279 8.80 3.25 1.36
C LEU A 279 9.73 2.52 0.37
N LEU A 280 10.04 1.27 0.68
CA LEU A 280 10.96 0.44 -0.12
C LEU A 280 10.25 -0.08 -1.37
N GLY A 281 10.66 0.38 -2.55
CA GLY A 281 10.13 -0.03 -3.85
C GLY A 281 9.52 1.09 -4.68
N VAL A 282 9.49 2.31 -4.15
CA VAL A 282 9.10 3.55 -4.85
C VAL A 282 10.06 4.70 -4.47
N PRO A 283 10.23 5.72 -5.33
CA PRO A 283 11.07 6.88 -5.04
C PRO A 283 10.39 7.87 -4.06
N CYS A 284 11.16 8.87 -3.64
CA CYS A 284 10.78 10.02 -2.80
C CYS A 284 10.67 9.75 -1.29
N VAL A 285 10.62 10.84 -0.52
CA VAL A 285 10.31 10.86 0.92
C VAL A 285 8.80 11.00 1.10
N ILE A 286 8.18 10.07 1.83
CA ILE A 286 6.73 10.00 2.04
C ILE A 286 6.30 10.85 3.23
N ILE A 287 7.07 10.81 4.32
CA ILE A 287 6.88 11.62 5.53
C ILE A 287 8.21 12.29 5.83
N GLY A 288 8.21 13.61 6.00
CA GLY A 288 9.47 14.32 6.16
C GLY A 288 9.35 15.83 6.17
N TYR A 289 10.47 16.48 5.87
CA TYR A 289 10.58 17.92 5.82
C TYR A 289 11.66 18.36 4.83
N ASN A 290 11.63 19.64 4.50
CA ASN A 290 12.69 20.34 3.81
C ASN A 290 12.96 21.68 4.51
N LYS A 291 13.73 22.57 3.87
CA LYS A 291 14.08 23.88 4.43
C LYS A 291 12.87 24.82 4.61
N ASP A 292 11.76 24.57 3.91
CA ASP A 292 10.60 25.47 3.82
C ASP A 292 9.32 24.90 4.47
N ILE A 293 9.11 23.58 4.41
CA ILE A 293 7.89 22.90 4.88
C ILE A 293 8.19 21.55 5.55
N ALA A 294 7.26 21.09 6.38
CA ALA A 294 7.21 19.73 6.90
C ALA A 294 5.84 19.10 6.58
N TRP A 295 5.81 17.79 6.33
CA TRP A 295 4.59 17.05 6.04
C TRP A 295 4.61 15.68 6.68
N GLY A 296 3.41 15.18 6.96
CA GLY A 296 3.21 13.86 7.53
C GLY A 296 1.81 13.37 7.23
N SER A 297 1.54 12.12 7.58
CA SER A 297 0.27 11.49 7.32
C SER A 297 -0.20 10.62 8.49
N THR A 298 -1.52 10.59 8.67
CA THR A 298 -2.22 9.68 9.58
C THR A 298 -3.37 9.07 8.80
N ASN A 299 -3.81 7.87 9.21
CA ASN A 299 -4.95 7.25 8.56
C ASN A 299 -6.22 8.07 8.84
N GLY A 300 -6.93 8.49 7.79
CA GLY A 300 -8.20 9.22 7.92
C GLY A 300 -9.39 8.34 8.30
N MET A 301 -9.22 7.01 8.31
CA MET A 301 -10.29 6.02 8.55
C MET A 301 -11.51 6.22 7.64
N ASN A 302 -11.27 6.77 6.44
CA ASN A 302 -12.32 7.01 5.47
C ASN A 302 -12.91 5.68 4.99
N ASP A 303 -14.23 5.64 4.88
CA ASP A 303 -14.93 4.56 4.20
C ASP A 303 -14.73 4.71 2.69
N VAL A 304 -14.02 3.75 2.09
CA VAL A 304 -13.61 3.75 0.68
C VAL A 304 -13.85 2.38 0.01
N MET A 305 -14.64 1.52 0.64
CA MET A 305 -14.93 0.18 0.13
C MET A 305 -16.41 -0.15 0.35
N ASP A 306 -17.17 -0.23 -0.74
CA ASP A 306 -18.58 -0.60 -0.70
C ASP A 306 -18.81 -2.06 -1.11
N PHE A 307 -19.85 -2.67 -0.54
CA PHE A 307 -20.33 -4.00 -0.90
C PHE A 307 -21.65 -3.92 -1.67
N TYR A 308 -21.73 -4.66 -2.77
CA TYR A 308 -22.92 -4.72 -3.64
C TYR A 308 -23.42 -6.15 -3.75
N ASP A 309 -24.72 -6.34 -3.54
CA ASP A 309 -25.38 -7.63 -3.82
C ASP A 309 -25.56 -7.82 -5.32
N ILE A 310 -25.06 -8.94 -5.83
CA ILE A 310 -25.08 -9.25 -7.26
C ILE A 310 -26.26 -10.18 -7.56
N THR A 311 -27.24 -9.66 -8.30
CA THR A 311 -28.34 -10.47 -8.84
C THR A 311 -27.92 -11.09 -10.17
N TYR A 312 -27.76 -12.41 -10.22
CA TYR A 312 -27.45 -13.13 -11.44
C TYR A 312 -28.71 -13.43 -12.26
N LYS A 313 -28.57 -13.43 -13.60
CA LYS A 313 -29.66 -13.81 -14.52
C LYS A 313 -30.13 -15.25 -14.33
N ASP A 314 -29.16 -16.14 -14.13
CA ASP A 314 -29.37 -17.57 -13.94
C ASP A 314 -28.16 -18.22 -13.25
N LYS A 315 -28.22 -19.55 -13.08
CA LYS A 315 -27.17 -20.34 -12.41
C LYS A 315 -25.81 -20.32 -13.14
N SER A 316 -25.75 -19.89 -14.41
CA SER A 316 -24.49 -19.81 -15.16
C SER A 316 -23.59 -18.67 -14.70
N ARG A 317 -24.13 -17.67 -13.98
CA ARG A 317 -23.40 -16.49 -13.46
C ARG A 317 -22.58 -15.76 -14.53
N LYS A 318 -23.10 -15.70 -15.76
CA LYS A 318 -22.47 -14.98 -16.88
C LYS A 318 -22.95 -13.54 -16.99
N GLU A 319 -24.11 -13.23 -16.43
CA GLU A 319 -24.74 -11.91 -16.49
C GLU A 319 -25.26 -11.52 -15.11
N TYR A 320 -25.21 -10.22 -14.81
CA TYR A 320 -25.76 -9.59 -13.60
C TYR A 320 -26.69 -8.43 -13.95
N LEU A 321 -27.63 -8.14 -13.05
CA LEU A 321 -28.57 -7.02 -13.20
C LEU A 321 -27.92 -5.70 -12.77
N HIS A 322 -27.98 -4.68 -13.62
CA HIS A 322 -27.62 -3.30 -13.30
C HIS A 322 -28.47 -2.33 -14.11
N ASP A 323 -29.04 -1.29 -13.49
CA ASP A 323 -29.97 -0.33 -14.11
C ASP A 323 -31.07 -1.00 -14.95
N ASN A 324 -31.69 -2.05 -14.41
CA ASN A 324 -32.71 -2.86 -15.09
C ASN A 324 -32.24 -3.52 -16.40
N GLN A 325 -30.93 -3.67 -16.59
CA GLN A 325 -30.32 -4.34 -17.74
C GLN A 325 -29.43 -5.49 -17.30
N TRP A 326 -29.46 -6.59 -18.06
CA TRP A 326 -28.51 -7.69 -17.88
C TRP A 326 -27.19 -7.33 -18.55
N LYS A 327 -26.12 -7.22 -17.75
CA LYS A 327 -24.76 -6.93 -18.20
C LYS A 327 -23.88 -8.16 -18.03
N ASN A 328 -22.91 -8.36 -18.94
CA ASN A 328 -21.97 -9.47 -18.85
C ASN A 328 -21.03 -9.32 -17.65
N ILE A 329 -20.73 -10.44 -16.99
CA ILE A 329 -19.67 -10.57 -16.00
C ILE A 329 -18.36 -10.84 -16.74
N GLU A 330 -17.33 -10.08 -16.42
CA GLU A 330 -15.98 -10.32 -16.94
C GLU A 330 -15.32 -11.45 -16.13
N LEU A 331 -14.69 -12.40 -16.83
CA LEU A 331 -13.96 -13.51 -16.22
C LEU A 331 -12.46 -13.35 -16.47
N SER A 332 -11.65 -13.48 -15.43
CA SER A 332 -10.18 -13.59 -15.54
C SER A 332 -9.72 -14.91 -14.95
N ILE A 333 -8.97 -15.67 -15.75
CA ILE A 333 -8.32 -16.92 -15.30
C ILE A 333 -6.96 -16.56 -14.73
N GLU A 334 -6.83 -16.71 -13.42
CA GLU A 334 -5.61 -16.50 -12.67
C GLU A 334 -4.76 -17.78 -12.66
N LYS A 335 -3.53 -17.68 -13.16
CA LYS A 335 -2.54 -18.76 -13.12
C LYS A 335 -1.68 -18.60 -11.86
N ILE A 336 -1.79 -19.55 -10.93
CA ILE A 336 -1.05 -19.54 -9.65
C ILE A 336 -0.03 -20.68 -9.64
N SER A 337 1.25 -20.33 -9.70
CA SER A 337 2.36 -21.28 -9.63
C SER A 337 2.64 -21.69 -8.18
N ILE A 338 2.96 -22.97 -7.95
CA ILE A 338 3.16 -23.51 -6.60
C ILE A 338 4.48 -24.29 -6.58
N ARG A 339 5.35 -23.97 -5.61
CA ARG A 339 6.61 -24.68 -5.41
C ARG A 339 6.37 -26.16 -5.16
N GLY A 340 7.02 -27.02 -5.94
CA GLY A 340 6.96 -28.47 -5.80
C GLY A 340 5.60 -29.10 -6.15
N ALA A 341 4.69 -28.36 -6.79
CA ALA A 341 3.36 -28.83 -7.15
C ALA A 341 2.91 -28.31 -8.53
N LYS A 342 1.78 -28.81 -9.02
CA LYS A 342 1.18 -28.33 -10.28
C LYS A 342 0.60 -26.93 -10.09
N THR A 343 0.73 -26.09 -11.11
CA THR A 343 0.03 -24.80 -11.20
C THR A 343 -1.47 -25.00 -11.03
N VAL A 344 -2.08 -24.12 -10.24
CA VAL A 344 -3.53 -24.03 -10.07
C VAL A 344 -4.06 -22.90 -10.94
N PHE A 345 -5.23 -23.13 -11.56
CA PHE A 345 -5.99 -22.11 -12.25
C PHE A 345 -7.20 -21.76 -11.39
N ASP A 346 -7.36 -20.48 -11.04
CA ASP A 346 -8.53 -19.96 -10.34
C ASP A 346 -9.24 -18.95 -11.24
N THR A 347 -10.56 -18.82 -11.12
CA THR A 347 -11.33 -17.86 -11.94
C THR A 347 -11.82 -16.74 -11.03
N THR A 348 -11.46 -15.50 -11.38
CA THR A 348 -12.02 -14.31 -10.75
C THR A 348 -13.11 -13.72 -11.64
N TYR A 349 -14.13 -13.16 -11.01
CA TYR A 349 -15.30 -12.60 -11.67
C TYR A 349 -15.38 -11.11 -11.37
N MET A 350 -15.83 -10.31 -12.32
CA MET A 350 -15.81 -8.85 -12.23
C MET A 350 -17.09 -8.23 -12.79
N THR A 351 -17.59 -7.22 -12.06
CA THR A 351 -18.63 -6.31 -12.54
C THR A 351 -18.02 -4.94 -12.80
N HIS A 352 -18.81 -3.97 -13.25
CA HIS A 352 -18.30 -2.59 -13.34
C HIS A 352 -18.04 -1.95 -11.96
N HIS A 353 -18.61 -2.47 -10.86
CA HIS A 353 -18.33 -1.99 -9.50
C HIS A 353 -16.99 -2.50 -8.96
N GLY A 354 -16.61 -3.72 -9.33
CA GLY A 354 -15.47 -4.38 -8.69
C GLY A 354 -15.55 -5.91 -8.69
N PRO A 355 -14.55 -6.56 -8.08
CA PRO A 355 -14.43 -8.01 -8.10
C PRO A 355 -15.58 -8.64 -7.31
N ILE A 356 -16.17 -9.69 -7.88
CA ILE A 356 -17.17 -10.49 -7.18
C ILE A 356 -16.44 -11.45 -6.27
N MET A 357 -16.70 -11.35 -4.97
CA MET A 357 -16.15 -12.23 -3.95
C MET A 357 -17.28 -12.96 -3.24
N SER A 358 -17.07 -14.25 -2.97
CA SER A 358 -17.96 -14.97 -2.04
C SER A 358 -17.62 -14.57 -0.60
N HIS A 359 -18.64 -14.51 0.27
CA HIS A 359 -18.44 -14.09 1.66
C HIS A 359 -17.42 -14.95 2.44
N ASP A 360 -17.30 -16.25 2.10
CA ASP A 360 -16.33 -17.15 2.73
C ASP A 360 -14.86 -16.78 2.46
N VAL A 361 -14.61 -15.92 1.46
CA VAL A 361 -13.27 -15.35 1.20
C VAL A 361 -12.83 -14.46 2.37
N PHE A 362 -13.76 -13.72 2.98
CA PHE A 362 -13.46 -12.86 4.14
C PHE A 362 -13.34 -13.66 5.44
N ASP A 363 -14.06 -14.76 5.58
CA ASP A 363 -13.88 -15.71 6.69
C ASP A 363 -12.48 -16.35 6.71
N LYS A 364 -11.89 -16.48 5.52
CA LYS A 364 -10.59 -17.10 5.30
C LYS A 364 -9.49 -16.08 5.05
N MET A 365 -9.77 -14.78 5.22
CA MET A 365 -8.84 -13.69 4.93
C MET A 365 -7.50 -13.93 5.62
N PRO A 366 -6.47 -14.36 4.87
CA PRO A 366 -5.19 -14.69 5.45
C PRO A 366 -4.38 -13.40 5.58
N ARG A 367 -3.89 -13.07 6.78
CA ARG A 367 -3.01 -11.92 6.96
C ARG A 367 -1.55 -12.31 6.82
N PHE A 368 -0.85 -11.53 6.01
CA PHE A 368 0.60 -11.44 6.04
C PHE A 368 1.05 -11.10 7.48
N GLY A 369 2.03 -11.83 8.01
CA GLY A 369 2.50 -11.65 9.39
C GLY A 369 1.73 -12.42 10.48
N SER A 370 0.54 -12.98 10.22
CA SER A 370 -0.20 -13.79 11.22
C SER A 370 0.50 -15.12 11.57
N ALA A 371 1.42 -15.58 10.72
CA ALA A 371 2.30 -16.72 10.94
C ALA A 371 3.73 -16.32 11.36
N VAL A 372 4.04 -15.02 11.45
CA VAL A 372 5.30 -14.54 11.99
C VAL A 372 5.12 -14.46 13.50
N ALA A 373 5.89 -15.27 14.23
CA ALA A 373 5.88 -15.19 15.69
C ALA A 373 6.12 -13.73 16.09
N ILE A 374 5.26 -13.17 16.96
CA ILE A 374 5.54 -11.91 17.63
C ILE A 374 6.85 -12.13 18.37
N GLY A 375 7.95 -11.64 17.80
CA GLY A 375 9.26 -11.70 18.44
C GLY A 375 9.12 -11.01 19.79
N ARG A 376 9.47 -11.71 20.87
CA ARG A 376 9.50 -11.14 22.23
C ARG A 376 10.69 -10.19 22.40
N ALA A 377 11.04 -9.42 21.38
CA ALA A 377 12.11 -8.44 21.43
C ALA A 377 11.60 -7.17 22.12
N MET A 378 11.13 -7.29 23.36
CA MET A 378 10.97 -6.28 24.41
C MET A 378 10.19 -6.93 25.58
N LYS A 379 10.80 -7.96 26.19
CA LYS A 379 10.58 -8.31 27.59
C LYS A 379 11.91 -8.25 28.32
#